data_AF-A0A8J4F3Y6-F1
#
_entry.id   AF-A0A8J4F3Y6-F1
#
_cell.length_a   1.000
_cell.length_b   1.000
_cell.length_c   1.000
_cell.angle_alpha   90.00
_cell.angle_beta   90.00
_cell.angle_gamma   90.00
#
_symmetry.space_group_name_H-M   'P 1'
#
loop_
_entity.id
_entity.type
_entity.pdbx_description
1 polymer ?
#
loop_
_entity_poly.entity_id
_entity_poly.type
_entity_poly.pdbx_seq_one_letter_code
_entity_poly.pdbx_strand_id
1 'polypeptide(L)'
;MSSTFTVPETAEVPTFATKSQIEYLISQTPPSCLRPMAFFVGWHGVLTLAYSGFPPALMELKHAINDTVEGLPSEYSGSKWPKTSLGALHDKARLTPEQLERLNVICKEESAKLSQEADEQAVLVDQLTVVFYGCRCLERRLLEHVVPLHPTAPLDPRPVEVSELERVRDVVSEADSPAYWFLASKDGNRESHYRSSYLGVTLVHDLAVFQDGASTRAAAKYGSDLPGIVGAFRDRVEAEMPGLYRWFKDSSLHSTVRALMG
;
A
#
# COMPACT_ATOMS: atom_id res chain seq x y z
N MET A 1 -7.60 4.51 75.37
CA MET A 1 -6.55 3.98 74.48
C MET A 1 -7.20 3.71 73.14
N SER A 2 -7.08 4.64 72.19
CA SER A 2 -7.67 4.53 70.85
C SER A 2 -6.89 3.56 70.00
N SER A 3 -7.57 2.57 69.44
CA SER A 3 -7.01 1.61 68.47
C SER A 3 -7.09 2.23 67.08
N THR A 4 -5.95 2.55 66.50
CA THR A 4 -5.81 3.05 65.13
C THR A 4 -5.84 1.89 64.14
N PHE A 5 -6.92 1.80 63.36
CA PHE A 5 -7.01 0.94 62.19
C PHE A 5 -6.07 1.45 61.09
N THR A 6 -5.10 0.62 60.70
CA THR A 6 -4.24 0.86 59.54
C THR A 6 -4.90 0.22 58.32
N VAL A 7 -5.31 1.04 57.36
CA VAL A 7 -5.82 0.57 56.06
C VAL A 7 -4.61 0.21 55.20
N PRO A 8 -4.56 -0.97 54.54
CA PRO A 8 -3.43 -1.33 53.70
C PRO A 8 -3.34 -0.42 52.48
N GLU A 9 -2.10 -0.02 52.24
CA GLU A 9 -1.61 0.73 51.10
C GLU A 9 -1.98 0.05 49.78
N THR A 10 -2.45 0.88 48.86
CA THR A 10 -2.90 0.65 47.49
C THR A 10 -2.30 -0.58 46.79
N ALA A 11 -3.16 -1.51 46.40
CA ALA A 11 -2.85 -2.47 45.34
C ALA A 11 -2.59 -1.72 44.03
N GLU A 12 -1.42 -1.91 43.43
CA GLU A 12 -1.12 -1.46 42.09
C GLU A 12 -2.13 -2.07 41.11
N VAL A 13 -3.01 -1.22 40.57
CA VAL A 13 -3.88 -1.60 39.46
C VAL A 13 -2.97 -1.72 38.23
N PRO A 14 -2.88 -2.90 37.59
CA PRO A 14 -2.12 -3.02 36.36
C PRO A 14 -2.81 -2.14 35.31
N THR A 15 -2.18 -1.02 34.97
CA THR A 15 -2.56 -0.21 33.81
C THR A 15 -2.22 -1.01 32.57
N PHE A 16 -3.17 -1.85 32.13
CA PHE A 16 -3.15 -2.30 30.74
C PHE A 16 -3.26 -1.05 29.90
N ALA A 17 -2.21 -0.74 29.14
CA ALA A 17 -2.29 0.28 28.10
C ALA A 17 -3.48 -0.10 27.22
N THR A 18 -4.55 0.70 27.28
CA THR A 18 -5.73 0.48 26.45
C THR A 18 -5.29 0.68 25.02
N LYS A 19 -5.19 -0.42 24.27
CA LYS A 19 -4.90 -0.38 22.83
C LYS A 19 -5.85 0.60 22.17
N SER A 20 -5.35 1.38 21.21
CA SER A 20 -6.24 2.19 20.39
C SER A 20 -7.23 1.26 19.65
N GLN A 21 -8.41 1.76 19.31
CA GLN A 21 -9.41 0.96 18.61
C GLN A 21 -8.88 0.42 17.26
N ILE A 22 -8.11 1.23 16.53
CA ILE A 22 -7.45 0.80 15.29
C ILE A 22 -6.46 -0.34 15.56
N GLU A 23 -5.60 -0.19 16.58
CA GLU A 23 -4.63 -1.23 16.96
C GLU A 23 -5.34 -2.54 17.36
N TYR A 24 -6.43 -2.44 18.12
CA TYR A 24 -7.26 -3.59 18.46
C TYR A 24 -7.78 -4.29 17.20
N LEU A 25 -8.43 -3.57 16.29
CA LEU A 25 -8.97 -4.13 15.05
C LEU A 25 -7.88 -4.82 14.21
N ILE A 26 -6.73 -4.17 14.02
CA ILE A 26 -5.61 -4.77 13.27
C ILE A 26 -5.15 -6.07 13.93
N SER A 27 -5.01 -6.09 15.26
CA SER A 27 -4.55 -7.27 15.99
C SER A 27 -5.54 -8.44 15.98
N GLN A 28 -6.79 -8.22 15.57
CA GLN A 28 -7.79 -9.26 15.37
C GLN A 28 -7.86 -9.76 13.92
N THR A 29 -7.22 -9.06 12.97
CA THR A 29 -7.24 -9.41 11.56
C THR A 29 -6.25 -10.54 11.27
N PRO A 30 -6.66 -11.66 10.64
CA PRO A 30 -5.75 -12.71 10.20
C PRO A 30 -4.76 -12.21 9.13
N PRO A 31 -3.51 -12.69 9.10
CA PRO A 31 -2.59 -12.40 8.02
C PRO A 31 -3.16 -12.83 6.65
N SER A 32 -2.79 -12.13 5.58
CA SER A 32 -3.31 -12.40 4.22
C SER A 32 -2.29 -11.99 3.16
N CYS A 33 -2.58 -12.23 1.87
CA CYS A 33 -1.66 -11.89 0.78
C CYS A 33 -2.28 -10.90 -0.22
N LEU A 34 -1.48 -9.91 -0.64
CA LEU A 34 -1.77 -9.12 -1.84
C LEU A 34 -1.09 -9.78 -3.05
N ARG A 35 -1.85 -10.08 -4.10
CA ARG A 35 -1.34 -10.74 -5.30
C ARG A 35 -1.20 -9.75 -6.44
N PRO A 36 0.02 -9.50 -6.98
CA PRO A 36 0.21 -8.52 -8.04
C PRO A 36 -0.55 -8.95 -9.29
N MET A 37 -1.14 -7.97 -9.99
CA MET A 37 -2.00 -8.21 -11.14
C MET A 37 -1.49 -7.51 -12.39
N ALA A 38 -1.16 -6.22 -12.30
CA ALA A 38 -0.76 -5.45 -13.45
C ALA A 38 0.09 -4.23 -13.09
N PHE A 39 1.08 -3.96 -13.91
CA PHE A 39 1.61 -2.61 -14.09
C PHE A 39 0.66 -1.81 -14.98
N PHE A 40 0.46 -0.54 -14.67
CA PHE A 40 -0.26 0.37 -15.55
C PHE A 40 0.13 1.83 -15.30
N VAL A 41 -0.22 2.69 -16.25
CA VAL A 41 -0.10 4.14 -16.13
C VAL A 41 -1.38 4.67 -15.48
N GLY A 42 -1.28 5.15 -14.24
CA GLY A 42 -2.39 5.81 -13.56
C GLY A 42 -2.60 7.26 -14.04
N TRP A 43 -3.65 7.89 -13.52
CA TRP A 43 -3.90 9.32 -13.74
C TRP A 43 -2.65 10.16 -13.45
N HIS A 44 -2.47 11.24 -14.21
CA HIS A 44 -1.29 12.11 -14.16
C HIS A 44 0.05 11.41 -14.50
N GLY A 45 -0.02 10.21 -15.09
CA GLY A 45 1.13 9.50 -15.62
C GLY A 45 1.90 8.71 -14.58
N VAL A 46 1.30 8.44 -13.41
CA VAL A 46 1.97 7.76 -12.29
C VAL A 46 2.07 6.25 -12.57
N LEU A 47 3.28 5.70 -12.56
CA LEU A 47 3.46 4.25 -12.75
C LEU A 47 3.09 3.51 -11.47
N THR A 48 2.24 2.50 -11.62
CA THR A 48 1.59 1.83 -10.50
C THR A 48 1.62 0.32 -10.70
N LEU A 49 1.90 -0.42 -9.63
CA LEU A 49 1.61 -1.84 -9.50
C LEU A 49 0.23 -2.01 -8.83
N ALA A 50 -0.72 -2.60 -9.55
CA ALA A 50 -2.02 -2.99 -9.04
C ALA A 50 -1.97 -4.42 -8.50
N TYR A 51 -2.70 -4.69 -7.41
CA TYR A 51 -2.95 -6.04 -6.91
C TYR A 51 -4.36 -6.47 -7.26
N SER A 52 -4.65 -7.77 -7.23
CA SER A 52 -5.93 -8.35 -7.67
C SER A 52 -7.17 -7.90 -6.89
N GLY A 53 -7.01 -7.15 -5.81
CA GLY A 53 -8.06 -6.72 -4.89
C GLY A 53 -7.63 -6.92 -3.44
N PHE A 54 -8.32 -6.29 -2.49
CA PHE A 54 -8.00 -6.55 -1.09
C PHE A 54 -8.51 -7.96 -0.72
N PRO A 55 -7.70 -8.78 -0.02
CA PRO A 55 -8.17 -10.06 0.49
C PRO A 55 -9.29 -9.84 1.53
N PRO A 56 -10.17 -10.84 1.74
CA PRO A 56 -11.33 -10.71 2.63
C PRO A 56 -10.99 -10.18 4.03
N ALA A 57 -9.92 -10.68 4.67
CA ALA A 57 -9.45 -10.17 5.96
C ALA A 57 -9.18 -8.65 5.97
N LEU A 58 -8.58 -8.09 4.91
CA LEU A 58 -8.32 -6.66 4.82
C LEU A 58 -9.59 -5.85 4.49
N MET A 59 -10.52 -6.41 3.73
CA MET A 59 -11.82 -5.76 3.49
C MET A 59 -12.67 -5.71 4.77
N GLU A 60 -12.71 -6.80 5.54
CA GLU A 60 -13.35 -6.86 6.85
C GLU A 60 -12.74 -5.83 7.81
N LEU A 61 -11.40 -5.73 7.85
CA LEU A 61 -10.71 -4.69 8.62
C LEU A 61 -11.10 -3.28 8.16
N LYS A 62 -11.11 -3.01 6.85
CA LYS A 62 -11.49 -1.70 6.30
C LYS A 62 -12.93 -1.33 6.68
N HIS A 63 -13.86 -2.28 6.59
CA HIS A 63 -15.26 -2.08 7.01
C HIS A 63 -15.33 -1.81 8.52
N ALA A 64 -14.68 -2.63 9.35
CA ALA A 64 -14.68 -2.44 10.80
C ALA A 64 -14.08 -1.08 11.22
N ILE A 65 -13.01 -0.62 10.56
CA ILE A 65 -12.46 0.72 10.80
C ILE A 65 -13.47 1.80 10.45
N ASN A 66 -14.10 1.73 9.27
CA ASN A 66 -15.07 2.73 8.82
C ASN A 66 -16.34 2.76 9.70
N ASP A 67 -16.78 1.60 10.20
CA ASP A 67 -18.01 1.47 10.97
C ASP A 67 -17.83 1.89 12.44
N THR A 68 -16.62 1.74 12.99
CA THR A 68 -16.41 1.83 14.44
C THR A 68 -15.51 2.98 14.88
N VAL A 69 -14.63 3.50 14.01
CA VAL A 69 -13.71 4.59 14.36
C VAL A 69 -14.32 5.93 13.92
N GLU A 70 -14.76 6.72 14.90
CA GLU A 70 -15.37 8.03 14.66
C GLU A 70 -14.34 9.07 14.17
N GLY A 71 -14.82 10.05 13.40
CA GLY A 71 -14.02 11.20 12.96
C GLY A 71 -13.05 10.93 11.81
N LEU A 72 -13.06 9.74 11.21
CA LEU A 72 -12.25 9.46 10.03
C LEU A 72 -12.76 10.22 8.79
N PRO A 73 -11.86 10.74 7.94
CA PRO A 73 -12.27 11.35 6.68
C PRO A 73 -12.83 10.30 5.72
N SER A 74 -13.69 10.72 4.80
CA SER A 74 -14.15 9.86 3.70
C SER A 74 -12.98 9.22 2.97
N GLU A 75 -13.15 7.96 2.56
CA GLU A 75 -12.09 7.26 1.87
C GLU A 75 -11.85 7.81 0.45
N TYR A 76 -10.60 8.22 0.19
CA TYR A 76 -10.16 8.66 -1.13
C TYR A 76 -10.17 7.50 -2.13
N SER A 77 -10.48 7.79 -3.39
CA SER A 77 -10.52 6.79 -4.47
C SER A 77 -9.24 5.96 -4.58
N GLY A 78 -8.08 6.56 -4.29
CA GLY A 78 -6.78 5.91 -4.39
C GLY A 78 -6.46 4.82 -3.34
N SER A 79 -7.17 4.78 -2.20
CA SER A 79 -7.00 3.72 -1.18
C SER A 79 -8.13 2.69 -1.20
N LYS A 80 -9.15 2.90 -2.04
CA LYS A 80 -10.27 1.97 -2.13
C LYS A 80 -9.81 0.61 -2.60
N TRP A 81 -8.78 0.51 -3.44
CA TRP A 81 -8.24 -0.74 -3.98
C TRP A 81 -6.72 -0.79 -3.74
N PRO A 82 -6.12 -1.99 -3.62
CA PRO A 82 -4.71 -2.12 -3.28
C PRO A 82 -3.81 -1.78 -4.47
N LYS A 83 -2.84 -0.91 -4.23
CA LYS A 83 -1.86 -0.50 -5.23
C LYS A 83 -0.58 0.01 -4.59
N THR A 84 0.51 -0.06 -5.34
CA THR A 84 1.78 0.58 -5.00
C THR A 84 2.17 1.52 -6.12
N SER A 85 2.29 2.81 -5.79
CA SER A 85 2.83 3.79 -6.75
C SER A 85 4.35 3.59 -6.80
N LEU A 86 4.92 3.43 -7.98
CA LEU A 86 6.34 3.10 -8.18
C LEU A 86 7.17 4.33 -8.52
N GLY A 87 6.58 5.27 -9.26
CA GLY A 87 7.25 6.49 -9.68
C GLY A 87 6.28 7.47 -10.30
N ALA A 88 6.67 8.74 -10.29
CA ALA A 88 5.94 9.82 -10.92
C ALA A 88 6.77 10.48 -12.01
N LEU A 89 6.11 11.16 -12.94
CA LEU A 89 6.78 12.00 -13.92
C LEU A 89 7.58 13.11 -13.22
N HIS A 90 8.71 13.50 -13.81
CA HIS A 90 9.44 14.69 -13.38
C HIS A 90 8.55 15.94 -13.39
N ASP A 91 8.89 16.93 -12.58
CA ASP A 91 8.21 18.22 -12.65
C ASP A 91 8.30 18.80 -14.07
N LYS A 92 7.16 19.32 -14.53
CA LYS A 92 6.93 19.89 -15.87
C LYS A 92 6.94 18.88 -17.03
N ALA A 93 7.22 17.60 -16.79
CA ALA A 93 7.06 16.58 -17.81
C ALA A 93 5.57 16.31 -18.09
N ARG A 94 5.28 15.92 -19.33
CA ARG A 94 3.98 15.42 -19.78
C ARG A 94 4.21 14.28 -20.75
N LEU A 95 3.33 13.29 -20.72
CA LEU A 95 3.34 12.23 -21.71
C LEU A 95 2.80 12.78 -23.04
N THR A 96 3.47 12.44 -24.13
CA THR A 96 2.84 12.48 -25.45
C THR A 96 1.95 11.25 -25.64
N PRO A 97 1.00 11.27 -26.59
CA PRO A 97 0.22 10.08 -26.93
C PRO A 97 1.09 8.86 -27.26
N GLU A 98 2.18 9.05 -28.01
CA GLU A 98 3.10 7.98 -28.41
C GLU A 98 3.88 7.41 -27.22
N GLN A 99 4.28 8.27 -26.28
CA GLN A 99 4.92 7.83 -25.04
C GLN A 99 3.95 7.03 -24.17
N LEU A 100 2.70 7.46 -24.06
CA LEU A 100 1.68 6.72 -23.32
C LEU A 100 1.37 5.37 -23.98
N GLU A 101 1.22 5.33 -25.31
CA GLU A 101 1.04 4.09 -26.05
C GLU A 101 2.20 3.13 -25.77
N ARG A 102 3.44 3.64 -25.81
CA ARG A 102 4.62 2.82 -25.53
C ARG A 102 4.67 2.32 -24.09
N LEU A 103 4.34 3.18 -23.11
CA LEU A 103 4.23 2.76 -21.71
C LEU A 103 3.15 1.70 -21.52
N ASN A 104 2.02 1.82 -22.20
CA ASN A 104 0.95 0.83 -22.10
C ASN A 104 1.39 -0.53 -22.66
N VAL A 105 2.19 -0.55 -23.73
CA VAL A 105 2.81 -1.78 -24.25
C VAL A 105 3.76 -2.38 -23.21
N ILE A 106 4.68 -1.58 -22.65
CA ILE A 106 5.60 -2.05 -21.60
C ILE A 106 4.81 -2.59 -20.40
N CYS A 107 3.82 -1.86 -19.92
CA CYS A 107 2.96 -2.26 -18.80
C CYS A 107 2.32 -3.62 -19.07
N LYS A 108 1.73 -3.85 -20.26
CA LYS A 108 1.10 -5.13 -20.62
C LYS A 108 2.10 -6.28 -20.68
N GLU A 109 3.23 -6.08 -21.33
CA GLU A 109 4.25 -7.12 -21.50
C GLU A 109 4.93 -7.50 -20.18
N GLU A 110 5.20 -6.51 -19.31
CA GLU A 110 5.76 -6.75 -17.99
C GLU A 110 4.71 -7.33 -17.03
N SER A 111 3.43 -6.96 -17.18
CA SER A 111 2.32 -7.57 -16.42
C SER A 111 2.12 -9.04 -16.78
N ALA A 112 2.41 -9.46 -18.01
CA ALA A 112 2.30 -10.86 -18.41
C ALA A 112 3.27 -11.79 -17.67
N LYS A 113 4.28 -11.24 -16.98
CA LYS A 113 5.20 -11.98 -16.09
C LYS A 113 4.63 -12.19 -14.69
N LEU A 114 3.56 -11.47 -14.34
CA LEU A 114 2.89 -11.60 -13.05
C LEU A 114 1.96 -12.81 -13.05
N SER A 115 2.02 -13.61 -11.99
CA SER A 115 1.15 -14.75 -11.76
C SER A 115 0.45 -14.57 -10.42
N GLN A 116 -0.89 -14.56 -10.46
CA GLN A 116 -1.70 -14.48 -9.25
C GLN A 116 -1.55 -15.73 -8.39
N GLU A 117 -1.16 -16.87 -8.95
CA GLU A 117 -0.98 -18.13 -8.20
C GLU A 117 0.44 -18.29 -7.61
N ALA A 118 1.40 -17.45 -8.01
CA ALA A 118 2.78 -17.55 -7.54
C ALA A 118 2.96 -16.88 -6.17
N ASP A 119 3.23 -17.68 -5.14
CA ASP A 119 3.51 -17.16 -3.80
C ASP A 119 4.79 -16.31 -3.79
N GLU A 120 5.78 -16.66 -4.61
CA GLU A 120 7.06 -15.95 -4.79
C GLU A 120 6.86 -14.50 -5.31
N GLN A 121 5.68 -14.18 -5.85
CA GLN A 121 5.34 -12.83 -6.30
C GLN A 121 4.34 -12.13 -5.38
N ALA A 122 3.64 -12.89 -4.52
CA ALA A 122 2.66 -12.34 -3.60
C ALA A 122 3.33 -11.59 -2.44
N VAL A 123 2.65 -10.59 -1.90
CA VAL A 123 3.12 -9.80 -0.76
C VAL A 123 2.35 -10.25 0.48
N LEU A 124 3.05 -10.84 1.46
CA LEU A 124 2.46 -11.21 2.74
C LEU A 124 2.17 -9.96 3.57
N VAL A 125 0.91 -9.81 3.97
CA VAL A 125 0.45 -8.81 4.94
C VAL A 125 0.26 -9.50 6.29
N ASP A 126 1.28 -9.42 7.14
CA ASP A 126 1.29 -9.92 8.51
C ASP A 126 1.42 -8.81 9.56
N GLN A 127 1.58 -7.57 9.10
CA GLN A 127 1.57 -6.37 9.92
C GLN A 127 1.11 -5.17 9.09
N LEU A 128 0.59 -4.15 9.79
CA LEU A 128 0.28 -2.84 9.23
C LEU A 128 0.98 -1.75 10.04
N THR A 129 1.32 -0.66 9.38
CA THR A 129 1.99 0.48 9.99
C THR A 129 1.07 1.69 9.95
N VAL A 130 0.84 2.29 11.11
CA VAL A 130 0.30 3.66 11.20
C VAL A 130 1.48 4.61 11.01
N VAL A 131 1.45 5.37 9.91
CA VAL A 131 2.55 6.27 9.53
C VAL A 131 2.07 7.71 9.59
N PHE A 132 2.73 8.52 10.42
CA PHE A 132 2.70 9.98 10.34
C PHE A 132 3.79 10.39 9.36
N TYR A 133 3.44 11.14 8.32
CA TYR A 133 4.37 11.43 7.23
C TYR A 133 4.47 12.92 6.92
N GLY A 134 5.62 13.30 6.36
CA GLY A 134 5.92 14.65 5.85
C GLY A 134 5.94 14.74 4.32
N CYS A 135 5.61 13.65 3.61
CA CYS A 135 5.40 13.63 2.16
C CYS A 135 4.54 12.43 1.72
N ARG A 136 3.78 12.56 0.62
CA ARG A 136 2.77 11.57 0.19
C ARG A 136 3.34 10.24 -0.30
N CYS A 137 4.60 10.19 -0.71
CA CYS A 137 5.28 8.94 -1.08
C CYS A 137 5.90 8.18 0.12
N LEU A 138 5.76 8.70 1.34
CA LEU A 138 6.31 8.12 2.58
C LEU A 138 7.85 7.95 2.60
N GLU A 139 8.58 8.67 1.75
CA GLU A 139 10.05 8.79 1.85
C GLU A 139 10.50 9.61 3.08
N ARG A 140 9.60 10.41 3.66
CA ARG A 140 9.78 11.14 4.92
C ARG A 140 8.69 10.75 5.90
N ARG A 141 9.01 9.80 6.77
CA ARG A 141 8.16 9.36 7.88
C ARG A 141 8.62 10.06 9.15
N LEU A 142 7.66 10.55 9.93
CA LEU A 142 7.88 11.31 11.16
C LEU A 142 7.71 10.43 12.39
N LEU A 143 6.71 9.55 12.36
CA LEU A 143 6.42 8.56 13.38
C LEU A 143 5.82 7.32 12.72
N GLU A 144 6.20 6.16 13.23
CA GLU A 144 5.70 4.86 12.79
C GLU A 144 5.23 4.07 14.00
N HIS A 145 4.08 3.42 13.86
CA HIS A 145 3.58 2.46 14.83
C HIS A 145 3.17 1.19 14.10
N VAL A 146 4.02 0.17 14.19
CA VAL A 146 3.83 -1.14 13.56
C VAL A 146 2.94 -2.00 14.47
N VAL A 147 1.86 -2.51 13.91
CA VAL A 147 0.91 -3.39 14.59
C VAL A 147 0.86 -4.72 13.84
N PRO A 148 1.30 -5.83 14.46
CA PRO A 148 1.16 -7.14 13.84
C PRO A 148 -0.32 -7.50 13.70
N LEU A 149 -0.66 -8.14 12.58
CA LEU A 149 -1.93 -8.85 12.43
C LEU A 149 -1.95 -10.03 13.40
N HIS A 150 -3.11 -10.65 13.60
CA HIS A 150 -3.34 -11.69 14.61
C HIS A 150 -2.23 -12.77 14.58
N PRO A 151 -1.22 -12.73 15.49
CA PRO A 151 0.06 -13.41 15.26
C PRO A 151 -0.02 -14.94 15.25
N THR A 152 -1.07 -15.47 15.87
CA THR A 152 -1.34 -16.91 15.97
C THR A 152 -2.42 -17.38 15.01
N ALA A 153 -3.02 -16.50 14.22
CA ALA A 153 -4.02 -16.89 13.24
C ALA A 153 -3.31 -17.50 12.02
N PRO A 154 -3.89 -18.54 11.40
CA PRO A 154 -3.42 -18.99 10.10
C PRO A 154 -3.58 -17.88 9.05
N LEU A 155 -2.80 -17.97 7.98
CA LEU A 155 -3.02 -17.17 6.77
C LEU A 155 -4.46 -17.36 6.28
N ASP A 156 -5.17 -16.26 6.01
CA ASP A 156 -6.50 -16.30 5.43
C ASP A 156 -6.44 -16.95 4.04
N PRO A 157 -7.05 -18.15 3.85
CA PRO A 157 -6.97 -18.87 2.59
C PRO A 157 -8.03 -18.40 1.59
N ARG A 158 -8.96 -17.53 2.00
CA ARG A 158 -10.08 -17.12 1.16
C ARG A 158 -9.56 -16.35 -0.06
N PRO A 159 -10.04 -16.67 -1.27
CA PRO A 159 -9.68 -15.91 -2.46
C PRO A 159 -10.22 -14.47 -2.36
N VAL A 160 -9.66 -13.59 -3.17
CA VAL A 160 -10.22 -12.24 -3.36
C VAL A 160 -11.64 -12.36 -3.91
N GLU A 161 -12.56 -11.57 -3.36
CA GLU A 161 -13.94 -11.51 -3.82
C GLU A 161 -14.03 -11.10 -5.30
N VAL A 162 -14.99 -11.67 -6.04
CA VAL A 162 -15.13 -11.39 -7.48
C VAL A 162 -15.35 -9.91 -7.76
N SER A 163 -16.15 -9.24 -6.93
CA SER A 163 -16.41 -7.80 -7.04
C SER A 163 -15.16 -6.95 -6.82
N GLU A 164 -14.25 -7.38 -5.95
CA GLU A 164 -12.97 -6.71 -5.74
C GLU A 164 -12.07 -6.88 -6.96
N LEU A 165 -12.01 -8.08 -7.52
CA LEU A 165 -11.25 -8.38 -8.73
C LEU A 165 -11.75 -7.59 -9.94
N GLU A 166 -13.07 -7.57 -10.16
CA GLU A 166 -13.71 -6.79 -11.22
C GLU A 166 -13.43 -5.30 -11.06
N ARG A 167 -13.54 -4.78 -9.83
CA ARG A 167 -13.24 -3.38 -9.54
C ARG A 167 -11.81 -2.97 -9.88
N VAL A 168 -10.81 -3.81 -9.59
CA VAL A 168 -9.43 -3.49 -10.01
C VAL A 168 -9.26 -3.63 -11.52
N ARG A 169 -9.87 -4.63 -12.16
CA ARG A 169 -9.84 -4.78 -13.62
C ARG A 169 -10.44 -3.56 -14.33
N ASP A 170 -11.53 -3.02 -13.81
CA ASP A 170 -12.15 -1.80 -14.34
C ASP A 170 -11.20 -0.61 -14.26
N VAL A 171 -10.52 -0.43 -13.11
CA VAL A 171 -9.54 0.64 -12.93
C VAL A 171 -8.34 0.48 -13.88
N VAL A 172 -7.82 -0.74 -14.03
CA VAL A 172 -6.67 -1.00 -14.91
C VAL A 172 -7.04 -0.84 -16.38
N SER A 173 -8.22 -1.32 -16.79
CA SER A 173 -8.70 -1.22 -18.17
C SER A 173 -9.09 0.20 -18.58
N GLU A 174 -9.29 1.12 -17.63
CA GLU A 174 -9.45 2.55 -17.93
C GLU A 174 -8.28 3.06 -18.78
N ALA A 175 -7.06 2.57 -18.52
CA ALA A 175 -5.84 2.95 -19.23
C ALA A 175 -5.80 2.51 -20.70
N ASP A 176 -6.67 1.59 -21.11
CA ASP A 176 -6.79 1.13 -22.50
C ASP A 176 -7.71 2.02 -23.35
N SER A 177 -8.46 2.93 -22.72
CA SER A 177 -9.33 3.86 -23.44
C SER A 177 -8.51 4.84 -24.29
N PRO A 178 -8.85 5.06 -25.57
CA PRO A 178 -8.18 6.07 -26.39
C PRO A 178 -8.23 7.49 -25.79
N ALA A 179 -9.27 7.79 -25.00
CA ALA A 179 -9.41 9.07 -24.33
C ALA A 179 -8.60 9.17 -23.02
N TYR A 180 -8.01 8.07 -22.54
CA TYR A 180 -7.28 8.04 -21.28
C TYR A 180 -6.04 8.95 -21.29
N TRP A 181 -5.51 9.24 -22.47
CA TRP A 181 -4.35 10.13 -22.61
C TRP A 181 -4.57 11.49 -21.95
N PHE A 182 -5.81 12.02 -21.97
CA PHE A 182 -6.16 13.27 -21.32
C PHE A 182 -6.00 13.19 -19.79
N LEU A 183 -6.27 12.04 -19.19
CA LEU A 183 -6.13 11.80 -17.74
C LEU A 183 -4.68 11.54 -17.36
N ALA A 184 -3.97 10.70 -18.14
CA ALA A 184 -2.57 10.38 -17.91
C ALA A 184 -1.65 11.60 -18.12
N SER A 185 -1.94 12.45 -19.10
CA SER A 185 -1.05 13.58 -19.47
C SER A 185 -1.38 14.87 -18.74
N LYS A 186 -2.50 14.93 -18.01
CA LYS A 186 -2.93 16.11 -17.25
C LYS A 186 -1.86 16.53 -16.24
N ASP A 187 -1.65 17.83 -16.08
CA ASP A 187 -0.87 18.36 -14.96
C ASP A 187 -1.48 17.92 -13.63
N GLY A 188 -0.63 17.63 -12.65
CA GLY A 188 -1.07 17.14 -11.34
C GLY A 188 0.06 16.44 -10.62
N ASN A 189 -0.10 15.14 -10.38
CA ASN A 189 0.74 14.34 -9.48
C ASN A 189 2.14 14.05 -10.04
N ARG A 190 2.97 15.10 -10.20
CA ARG A 190 4.39 15.03 -10.55
C ARG A 190 5.24 14.73 -9.31
N GLU A 191 6.53 14.54 -9.49
CA GLU A 191 7.49 14.32 -8.41
C GLU A 191 7.27 15.26 -7.20
N SER A 192 7.12 16.57 -7.43
CA SER A 192 6.89 17.53 -6.36
C SER A 192 5.60 17.28 -5.57
N HIS A 193 4.52 16.80 -6.19
CA HIS A 193 3.29 16.45 -5.47
C HIS A 193 3.56 15.39 -4.38
N TYR A 194 4.41 14.42 -4.70
CA TYR A 194 4.72 13.31 -3.81
C TYR A 194 5.81 13.64 -2.79
N ARG A 195 6.82 14.42 -3.18
CA ARG A 195 8.00 14.74 -2.36
C ARG A 195 7.94 16.09 -1.65
N SER A 196 6.99 16.97 -1.95
CA SER A 196 6.84 18.22 -1.19
C SER A 196 6.31 17.98 0.22
N SER A 197 6.49 18.97 1.09
CA SER A 197 5.97 18.93 2.46
C SER A 197 4.46 18.75 2.47
N TYR A 198 4.01 17.67 3.10
CA TYR A 198 2.60 17.41 3.36
C TYR A 198 2.47 16.54 4.60
N LEU A 199 1.70 17.02 5.58
CA LEU A 199 1.44 16.29 6.81
C LEU A 199 0.18 15.45 6.66
N GLY A 200 0.25 14.19 7.05
CA GLY A 200 -0.90 13.30 7.09
C GLY A 200 -0.63 12.07 7.94
N VAL A 201 -1.69 11.27 8.12
CA VAL A 201 -1.61 9.97 8.81
C VAL A 201 -2.28 8.91 7.97
N THR A 202 -1.62 7.79 7.76
CA THR A 202 -2.14 6.69 6.95
C THR A 202 -1.85 5.34 7.59
N LEU A 203 -2.77 4.40 7.40
CA LEU A 203 -2.57 2.98 7.65
C LEU A 203 -2.09 2.34 6.36
N VAL A 204 -0.92 1.71 6.39
CA VAL A 204 -0.30 1.09 5.21
C VAL A 204 0.22 -0.30 5.52
N HIS A 205 0.38 -1.08 4.47
CA HIS A 205 1.27 -2.22 4.47
C HIS A 205 2.57 -1.81 3.75
N ASP A 206 3.70 -1.94 4.44
CA ASP A 206 5.03 -1.71 3.87
C ASP A 206 5.49 -2.93 3.09
N LEU A 207 5.96 -2.74 1.86
CA LEU A 207 6.43 -3.85 1.03
C LEU A 207 7.85 -4.24 1.46
N ALA A 208 7.95 -4.98 2.57
CA ALA A 208 9.21 -5.39 3.18
C ALA A 208 10.15 -6.15 2.23
N VAL A 209 9.61 -6.82 1.20
CA VAL A 209 10.39 -7.54 0.18
C VAL A 209 11.33 -6.64 -0.63
N PHE A 210 11.12 -5.32 -0.62
CA PHE A 210 11.99 -4.33 -1.26
C PHE A 210 13.03 -3.71 -0.31
N GLN A 211 13.06 -4.10 0.95
CA GLN A 211 13.97 -3.53 1.95
C GLN A 211 15.23 -4.39 2.08
N ASP A 212 16.39 -3.77 1.91
CA ASP A 212 17.69 -4.44 2.08
C ASP A 212 17.79 -5.10 3.46
N GLY A 213 18.13 -6.38 3.50
CA GLY A 213 18.31 -7.14 4.74
C GLY A 213 17.02 -7.63 5.40
N ALA A 214 15.85 -7.44 4.79
CA ALA A 214 14.57 -7.98 5.28
C ALA A 214 14.45 -9.49 5.02
N SER A 215 15.31 -10.28 5.66
CA SER A 215 15.09 -11.72 5.85
C SER A 215 14.12 -11.91 7.03
N THR A 216 12.85 -11.56 6.84
CA THR A 216 11.82 -12.13 7.71
C THR A 216 11.57 -13.57 7.25
N ARG A 217 11.18 -14.48 8.16
CA ARG A 217 10.81 -15.87 7.79
C ARG A 217 9.74 -15.92 6.69
N ALA A 218 8.95 -14.86 6.55
CA ALA A 218 7.95 -14.68 5.51
C ALA A 218 8.53 -14.39 4.11
N ALA A 219 9.62 -13.61 4.03
CA ALA A 219 10.27 -13.23 2.77
C ALA A 219 10.88 -14.42 2.00
N ALA A 220 11.13 -15.55 2.69
CA ALA A 220 11.64 -16.76 2.05
C ALA A 220 10.59 -17.51 1.21
N LYS A 221 9.29 -17.28 1.48
CA LYS A 221 8.18 -17.90 0.73
C LYS A 221 7.43 -16.88 -0.14
N TYR A 222 7.23 -15.68 0.38
CA TYR A 222 6.39 -14.67 -0.27
C TYR A 222 7.21 -13.51 -0.81
N GLY A 223 7.00 -13.21 -2.09
CA GLY A 223 7.48 -11.98 -2.73
C GLY A 223 8.99 -11.95 -3.04
N SER A 224 9.68 -13.09 -3.00
CA SER A 224 11.10 -13.21 -3.36
C SER A 224 11.42 -12.74 -4.78
N ASP A 225 10.49 -12.93 -5.72
CA ASP A 225 10.68 -12.63 -7.14
C ASP A 225 10.20 -11.23 -7.49
N LEU A 226 9.32 -10.65 -6.67
CA LEU A 226 8.68 -9.37 -6.95
C LEU A 226 9.67 -8.20 -7.13
N PRO A 227 10.74 -8.05 -6.30
CA PRO A 227 11.76 -7.03 -6.51
C PRO A 227 12.46 -7.14 -7.87
N GLY A 228 12.77 -8.35 -8.32
CA GLY A 228 13.39 -8.59 -9.63
C GLY A 228 12.47 -8.20 -10.78
N ILE A 229 11.19 -8.53 -10.68
CA ILE A 229 10.17 -8.17 -11.68
C ILE A 229 9.98 -6.64 -11.75
N VAL A 230 9.84 -5.99 -10.61
CA VAL A 230 9.70 -4.52 -10.55
C VAL A 230 10.98 -3.81 -11.03
N GLY A 231 12.15 -4.34 -10.70
CA GLY A 231 13.44 -3.86 -11.20
C GLY A 231 13.50 -3.90 -12.72
N ALA A 232 13.17 -5.06 -13.32
CA ALA A 232 13.14 -5.22 -14.77
C ALA A 232 12.13 -4.27 -15.46
N PHE A 233 10.96 -4.05 -14.85
CA PHE A 233 9.99 -3.06 -15.33
C PHE A 233 10.57 -1.64 -15.31
N ARG A 234 11.22 -1.23 -14.20
CA ARG A 234 11.84 0.09 -14.09
C ARG A 234 12.97 0.30 -15.10
N ASP A 235 13.85 -0.70 -15.24
CA ASP A 235 14.96 -0.67 -16.18
C ASP A 235 14.46 -0.52 -17.62
N ARG A 236 13.39 -1.24 -17.96
CA ARG A 236 12.77 -1.14 -19.28
C ARG A 236 12.15 0.24 -19.54
N VAL A 237 11.43 0.79 -18.57
CA VAL A 237 10.89 2.16 -18.68
C VAL A 237 12.02 3.18 -18.85
N GLU A 238 13.10 3.08 -18.07
CA GLU A 238 14.24 4.00 -18.16
C GLU A 238 14.98 3.87 -19.50
N ALA A 239 15.15 2.66 -20.02
CA ALA A 239 15.80 2.43 -21.31
C ALA A 239 15.03 3.07 -22.48
N GLU A 240 13.70 3.08 -22.41
CA GLU A 240 12.84 3.58 -23.48
C GLU A 240 12.42 5.04 -23.31
N MET A 241 12.39 5.52 -22.07
CA MET A 241 11.99 6.88 -21.69
C MET A 241 12.97 7.48 -20.67
N PRO A 242 14.23 7.68 -21.07
CA PRO A 242 15.30 8.06 -20.15
C PRO A 242 15.02 9.37 -19.45
N GLY A 243 15.13 9.36 -18.12
CA GLY A 243 14.98 10.51 -17.24
C GLY A 243 13.55 11.04 -17.09
N LEU A 244 12.54 10.42 -17.74
CA LEU A 244 11.15 10.88 -17.71
C LEU A 244 10.51 10.67 -16.33
N TYR A 245 10.87 9.56 -15.68
CA TYR A 245 10.33 9.15 -14.39
C TYR A 245 11.29 9.42 -13.23
N ARG A 246 10.68 9.55 -12.06
CA ARG A 246 11.34 9.63 -10.76
C ARG A 246 10.76 8.54 -9.90
N TRP A 247 11.54 7.48 -9.78
CA TRP A 247 11.22 6.31 -8.96
C TRP A 247 11.22 6.69 -7.48
N PHE A 248 10.26 6.15 -6.73
CA PHE A 248 10.24 6.27 -5.27
C PHE A 248 11.23 5.29 -4.67
N LYS A 249 11.78 5.64 -3.49
CA LYS A 249 12.71 4.76 -2.77
C LYS A 249 12.04 3.43 -2.45
N ASP A 250 12.78 2.34 -2.64
CA ASP A 250 12.29 0.98 -2.35
C ASP A 250 11.82 0.82 -0.90
N SER A 251 12.55 1.42 0.06
CA SER A 251 12.16 1.45 1.47
C SER A 251 10.87 2.20 1.77
N SER A 252 10.32 2.94 0.81
CA SER A 252 9.09 3.73 0.95
C SER A 252 7.89 3.12 0.23
N LEU A 253 8.09 2.05 -0.57
CA LEU A 253 7.01 1.39 -1.28
C LEU A 253 6.03 0.77 -0.29
N HIS A 254 4.76 1.08 -0.49
CA HIS A 254 3.68 0.64 0.39
C HIS A 254 2.39 0.43 -0.41
N SER A 255 1.45 -0.27 0.20
CA SER A 255 0.05 -0.31 -0.20
C SER A 255 -0.78 0.39 0.89
N THR A 256 -1.51 1.44 0.52
CA THR A 256 -2.36 2.15 1.47
C THR A 256 -3.61 1.34 1.76
N VAL A 257 -3.81 0.95 3.03
CA VAL A 257 -5.04 0.30 3.48
C VAL A 257 -6.11 1.33 3.79
N ARG A 258 -5.76 2.42 4.49
CA ARG A 258 -6.72 3.48 4.83
C ARG A 258 -6.03 4.80 5.19
N ALA A 259 -6.47 5.91 4.60
CA ALA A 259 -6.09 7.23 5.10
C ALA A 259 -6.78 7.49 6.45
N LEU A 260 -6.02 7.91 7.46
CA LEU A 260 -6.52 8.18 8.82
C LEU A 260 -6.65 9.68 9.10
N MET A 261 -5.83 10.49 8.43
CA MET A 261 -5.88 11.96 8.43
C MET A 261 -5.25 12.45 7.13
N GLY A 262 -5.83 13.47 6.50
CA GLY A 262 -5.32 14.02 5.25
C GLY A 262 -6.03 15.30 4.82
#